data_AF-A0A397VRI5-F1
#
_entry.id   AF-A0A397VRI5-F1
#
_cell.length_a   1.000
_cell.length_b   1.000
_cell.length_c   1.000
_cell.angle_alpha   90.00
_cell.angle_beta   90.00
_cell.angle_gamma   90.00
#
_symmetry.space_group_name_H-M   'P 1'
#
loop_
_entity.id
_entity.type
_entity.pdbx_description
1 polymer ?
#
loop_
_entity_poly.entity_id
_entity_poly.type
_entity_poly.pdbx_seq_one_letter_code
_entity_poly.pdbx_strand_id
1 'polypeptide(L)'
;MANEDEFDNADLCFVKERGAENETDEDEFSDSEELYPLAKGQSFMDWKDVESYFAKHGCERGFAFLLVKSELDKNDRIPQYRVYYCSKGRRFESKKKAHTLEERSKTHKNTGCEFHINFQRWKNDNQIRISGIIGKHSHQMSENIQMVASQYHCLTPEMQKDIELLATSSVHTGAIINVLTHKYPDQYIHACCVYNIVQNIKAEKGKLSNAGAAYKELMRRKQETPGWFVDAKFEGSYNHLMGLLWLHPKQIDIWSCFYDIMLLDTTCKTNRFNMIMCVVVCVDNHNRSCLVATALIIDEQKATF
;
A
#
# COMPACT_ATOMS: atom_id res chain seq x y z
N MET A 1 -14.94 5.64 -61.75
CA MET A 1 -13.73 4.82 -61.65
C MET A 1 -13.12 5.14 -60.28
N ALA A 2 -13.55 4.54 -59.16
CA ALA A 2 -14.14 3.19 -58.97
C ALA A 2 -13.12 2.13 -59.45
N ASN A 3 -12.46 1.32 -58.60
CA ASN A 3 -12.94 0.43 -57.53
C ASN A 3 -11.83 0.22 -56.44
N GLU A 4 -12.16 0.05 -55.14
CA GLU A 4 -12.24 -1.22 -54.33
C GLU A 4 -10.86 -1.85 -53.97
N ASP A 5 -10.61 -2.52 -52.84
CA ASP A 5 -11.39 -2.81 -51.61
C ASP A 5 -10.73 -2.14 -50.36
N GLU A 6 -11.32 -1.92 -49.17
CA GLU A 6 -12.64 -2.22 -48.57
C GLU A 6 -12.85 -3.58 -47.84
N PHE A 7 -12.21 -3.77 -46.67
CA PHE A 7 -12.58 -4.76 -45.61
C PHE A 7 -12.03 -4.36 -44.22
N ASP A 8 -12.69 -4.59 -43.08
CA ASP A 8 -13.91 -4.01 -42.49
C ASP A 8 -14.02 -4.53 -41.03
N ASN A 9 -14.89 -3.92 -40.20
CA ASN A 9 -15.33 -4.34 -38.84
C ASN A 9 -14.40 -4.20 -37.60
N ALA A 10 -14.90 -3.84 -36.41
CA ALA A 10 -16.12 -3.08 -36.06
C ALA A 10 -16.11 -2.68 -34.58
N ASP A 11 -16.42 -1.42 -34.29
CA ASP A 11 -17.19 -1.05 -33.08
C ASP A 11 -18.65 -1.44 -33.32
N LEU A 12 -19.32 -2.07 -32.35
CA LEU A 12 -20.80 -2.04 -32.30
C LEU A 12 -21.32 -2.38 -30.90
N CYS A 13 -21.87 -1.35 -30.23
CA CYS A 13 -22.80 -1.57 -29.12
C CYS A 13 -24.04 -2.31 -29.63
N PHE A 14 -24.53 -3.31 -28.89
CA PHE A 14 -25.88 -3.83 -29.05
C PHE A 14 -26.65 -3.78 -27.73
N VAL A 15 -27.47 -2.74 -27.62
CA VAL A 15 -28.64 -2.73 -26.72
C VAL A 15 -29.65 -3.75 -27.27
N LYS A 16 -30.29 -4.52 -26.38
CA LYS A 16 -31.42 -5.36 -26.76
C LYS A 16 -32.49 -5.36 -25.67
N GLU A 17 -33.50 -4.52 -25.85
CA GLU A 17 -34.75 -4.60 -25.10
C GLU A 17 -35.69 -5.64 -25.72
N ARG A 18 -36.36 -6.42 -24.85
CA ARG A 18 -37.61 -7.20 -24.98
C ARG A 18 -37.63 -8.15 -23.78
N GLY A 19 -38.72 -8.38 -23.06
CA GLY A 19 -40.06 -7.79 -23.08
C GLY A 19 -40.78 -8.28 -21.82
N ALA A 20 -41.83 -7.58 -21.37
CA ALA A 20 -42.50 -7.93 -20.12
C ALA A 20 -43.52 -9.06 -20.32
N GLU A 21 -43.33 -10.18 -19.62
CA GLU A 21 -44.37 -11.15 -19.28
C GLU A 21 -44.28 -11.43 -17.78
N ASN A 22 -45.41 -11.36 -17.08
CA ASN A 22 -45.49 -11.60 -15.64
C ASN A 22 -45.80 -13.08 -15.40
N GLU A 23 -44.90 -13.82 -14.77
CA GLU A 23 -45.28 -15.00 -13.99
C GLU A 23 -44.67 -14.90 -12.59
N THR A 24 -45.46 -15.33 -11.60
CA THR A 24 -45.15 -15.21 -10.18
C THR A 24 -44.43 -16.47 -9.71
N ASP A 25 -43.11 -16.42 -9.65
CA ASP A 25 -42.33 -17.46 -8.99
C ASP A 25 -42.08 -17.09 -7.52
N GLU A 26 -42.53 -17.96 -6.63
CA GLU A 26 -42.19 -17.92 -5.21
C GLU A 26 -40.73 -18.36 -5.09
N ASP A 27 -39.80 -17.42 -4.90
CA ASP A 27 -38.36 -17.73 -4.76
C ASP A 27 -38.12 -18.71 -3.61
N GLU A 28 -37.96 -19.99 -3.95
CA GLU A 28 -37.50 -21.03 -3.04
C GLU A 28 -36.14 -20.62 -2.48
N PHE A 29 -36.12 -20.32 -1.18
CA PHE A 29 -34.93 -19.89 -0.47
C PHE A 29 -33.90 -21.03 -0.47
N SER A 30 -32.96 -20.99 -1.42
CA SER A 30 -31.92 -22.01 -1.56
C SER A 30 -31.11 -22.12 -0.27
N ASP A 31 -31.33 -23.20 0.47
CA ASP A 31 -30.70 -23.49 1.76
C ASP A 31 -29.25 -23.93 1.53
N SER A 32 -28.40 -22.96 1.17
CA SER A 32 -26.97 -23.16 1.02
C SER A 32 -26.37 -23.50 2.39
N GLU A 33 -25.87 -24.72 2.56
CA GLU A 33 -25.26 -25.18 3.81
C GLU A 33 -24.24 -24.15 4.32
N GLU A 34 -24.47 -23.64 5.54
CA GLU A 34 -23.56 -22.67 6.17
C GLU A 34 -22.15 -23.29 6.29
N LEU A 35 -21.13 -22.66 5.72
CA LEU A 35 -19.75 -23.16 5.75
C LEU A 35 -19.11 -22.95 7.12
N TYR A 36 -19.50 -21.90 7.84
CA TYR A 36 -18.98 -21.57 9.17
C TYR A 36 -20.12 -21.30 10.18
N PRO A 37 -20.97 -22.28 10.53
CA PRO A 37 -22.11 -22.08 11.41
C PRO A 37 -21.68 -21.75 12.86
N LEU A 38 -22.52 -21.00 13.57
CA LEU A 38 -22.27 -20.58 14.95
C LEU A 38 -23.18 -21.29 15.95
N ALA A 39 -22.70 -22.41 16.50
CA ALA A 39 -23.47 -23.23 17.43
C ALA A 39 -23.03 -23.04 18.91
N LYS A 40 -23.99 -22.94 19.84
CA LYS A 40 -23.69 -23.05 21.27
C LYS A 40 -23.08 -24.42 21.56
N GLY A 41 -21.96 -24.44 22.27
CA GLY A 41 -21.22 -25.67 22.59
C GLY A 41 -20.05 -25.99 21.65
N GLN A 42 -19.92 -25.29 20.52
CA GLN A 42 -18.71 -25.37 19.69
C GLN A 42 -17.47 -24.96 20.49
N SER A 43 -16.38 -25.71 20.33
CA SER A 43 -15.13 -25.52 21.06
C SER A 43 -13.91 -25.33 20.14
N PHE A 44 -12.91 -24.64 20.68
CA PHE A 44 -11.68 -24.24 20.00
C PHE A 44 -10.48 -24.46 20.95
N MET A 45 -9.29 -24.67 20.39
CA MET A 45 -8.08 -24.96 21.16
C MET A 45 -7.28 -23.69 21.47
N ASP A 46 -7.10 -22.80 20.50
CA ASP A 46 -6.48 -21.48 20.69
C ASP A 46 -7.45 -20.33 20.35
N TRP A 47 -7.19 -19.16 20.96
CA TRP A 47 -7.87 -17.91 20.63
C TRP A 47 -7.60 -17.47 19.18
N LYS A 48 -6.48 -17.89 18.58
CA LYS A 48 -6.22 -17.69 17.14
C LYS A 48 -7.16 -18.51 16.25
N ASP A 49 -7.56 -19.71 16.67
CA ASP A 49 -8.52 -20.53 15.94
C ASP A 49 -9.88 -19.84 15.94
N VAL A 50 -10.29 -19.30 17.11
CA VAL A 50 -11.49 -18.45 17.25
C VAL A 50 -11.39 -17.24 16.32
N GLU A 51 -10.32 -16.44 16.39
CA GLU A 51 -10.16 -15.25 15.54
C GLU A 51 -10.21 -15.60 14.03
N SER A 52 -9.60 -16.71 13.63
CA SER A 52 -9.59 -17.19 12.23
C SER A 52 -10.95 -17.70 11.76
N TYR A 53 -11.65 -18.49 12.57
CA TYR A 53 -12.99 -19.00 12.27
C TYR A 53 -14.01 -17.85 12.18
N PHE A 54 -13.90 -16.88 13.07
CA PHE A 54 -14.84 -15.75 13.15
C PHE A 54 -14.58 -14.72 12.03
N ALA A 55 -13.34 -14.55 11.59
CA ALA A 55 -13.06 -13.82 10.37
C ALA A 55 -13.78 -14.46 9.16
N LYS A 56 -13.70 -15.79 9.02
CA LYS A 56 -14.36 -16.54 7.93
C LYS A 56 -15.89 -16.45 7.99
N HIS A 57 -16.51 -16.78 9.12
CA HIS A 57 -17.97 -16.62 9.31
C HIS A 57 -18.43 -15.19 9.03
N GLY A 58 -17.75 -14.17 9.57
CA GLY A 58 -18.11 -12.78 9.31
C GLY A 58 -17.95 -12.39 7.84
N CYS A 59 -17.02 -13.04 7.12
CA CYS A 59 -16.82 -12.80 5.70
C CYS A 59 -17.98 -13.37 4.89
N GLU A 60 -18.35 -14.62 5.15
CA GLU A 60 -19.50 -15.32 4.57
C GLU A 60 -20.81 -14.56 4.83
N ARG A 61 -21.04 -14.11 6.06
CA ARG A 61 -22.25 -13.37 6.46
C ARG A 61 -22.21 -11.86 6.19
N GLY A 62 -21.14 -11.32 5.60
CA GLY A 62 -21.06 -9.91 5.25
C GLY A 62 -20.93 -8.91 6.42
N PHE A 63 -20.36 -9.31 7.57
CA PHE A 63 -20.08 -8.40 8.70
C PHE A 63 -18.75 -8.69 9.42
N ALA A 64 -18.07 -7.63 9.87
CA ALA A 64 -16.84 -7.74 10.65
C ALA A 64 -17.10 -7.84 12.17
N PHE A 65 -16.23 -8.55 12.88
CA PHE A 65 -16.23 -8.70 14.34
C PHE A 65 -15.34 -7.66 15.02
N LEU A 66 -15.59 -7.41 16.30
CA LEU A 66 -14.83 -6.47 17.11
C LEU A 66 -14.70 -7.02 18.52
N LEU A 67 -13.47 -7.27 18.96
CA LEU A 67 -13.19 -7.57 20.38
C LEU A 67 -13.48 -6.32 21.22
N VAL A 68 -14.44 -6.43 22.14
CA VAL A 68 -14.86 -5.33 23.05
C VAL A 68 -14.39 -5.57 24.48
N LYS A 69 -14.41 -6.82 24.93
CA LYS A 69 -14.01 -7.21 26.29
C LYS A 69 -13.09 -8.42 26.25
N SER A 70 -12.01 -8.40 27.03
CA SER A 70 -11.15 -9.56 27.27
C SER A 70 -10.74 -9.55 28.74
N GLU A 71 -11.12 -10.58 29.48
CA GLU A 71 -10.72 -10.79 30.87
C GLU A 71 -9.68 -11.91 30.91
N LEU A 72 -8.57 -11.65 31.60
CA LEU A 72 -7.49 -12.61 31.78
C LEU A 72 -7.74 -13.44 33.04
N ASP A 73 -7.34 -14.70 33.02
CA ASP A 73 -7.26 -15.50 34.23
C ASP A 73 -6.27 -14.86 35.21
N LYS A 74 -6.57 -14.93 36.50
CA LYS A 74 -5.69 -14.41 37.56
C LYS A 74 -4.41 -15.25 37.70
N ASN A 75 -4.47 -16.53 37.31
CA ASN A 75 -3.39 -17.49 37.55
C ASN A 75 -2.36 -17.51 36.40
N ASP A 76 -2.82 -17.75 35.16
CA ASP A 76 -1.94 -17.95 34.00
C ASP A 76 -1.83 -16.71 33.08
N ARG A 77 -2.61 -15.64 33.35
CA ARG A 77 -2.73 -14.42 32.53
C ARG A 77 -3.21 -14.64 31.09
N ILE A 78 -3.65 -15.85 30.73
CA ILE A 78 -4.26 -16.17 29.44
C ILE A 78 -5.72 -15.69 29.46
N PRO A 79 -6.29 -15.17 28.35
CA PRO A 79 -7.71 -14.80 28.32
C PRO A 79 -8.60 -15.97 28.76
N GLN A 80 -9.41 -15.71 29.78
CA GLN A 80 -10.40 -16.65 30.31
C GLN A 80 -11.78 -16.37 29.71
N TYR A 81 -12.09 -15.11 29.43
CA TYR A 81 -13.37 -14.68 28.88
C TYR A 81 -13.17 -13.58 27.83
N ARG A 82 -13.84 -13.68 26.68
CA ARG A 82 -13.84 -12.64 25.64
C ARG A 82 -15.24 -12.38 25.09
N VAL A 83 -15.49 -11.15 24.69
CA VAL A 83 -16.74 -10.74 24.02
C VAL A 83 -16.43 -10.04 22.72
N TYR A 84 -16.97 -10.58 21.63
CA TYR A 84 -16.90 -10.01 20.30
C TYR A 84 -18.27 -9.47 19.91
N TYR A 85 -18.33 -8.20 19.52
CA TYR A 85 -19.53 -7.55 18.96
C TYR A 85 -19.42 -7.51 17.43
N CYS A 86 -20.53 -7.25 16.75
CA CYS A 86 -20.45 -6.72 15.40
C CYS A 86 -19.68 -5.38 15.41
N SER A 87 -18.80 -5.17 14.43
CA SER A 87 -18.07 -3.90 14.19
C SER A 87 -18.99 -2.67 14.11
N LYS A 88 -20.24 -2.86 13.66
CA LYS A 88 -21.31 -1.86 13.58
C LYS A 88 -21.94 -1.53 14.95
N GLY A 89 -21.62 -2.31 15.99
CA GLY A 89 -22.25 -2.29 17.31
C GLY A 89 -21.85 -1.14 18.23
N ARG A 90 -20.68 -0.53 18.04
CA ARG A 90 -20.29 0.66 18.81
C ARG A 90 -21.25 1.81 18.49
N ARG A 91 -22.09 2.25 19.43
CA ARG A 91 -22.75 3.55 19.33
C ARG A 91 -21.68 4.66 19.24
N PHE A 92 -21.86 5.58 18.30
CA PHE A 92 -20.94 6.71 18.14
C PHE A 92 -21.37 7.84 19.07
N GLU A 93 -20.59 8.10 20.12
CA GLU A 93 -20.74 9.27 20.97
C GLU A 93 -19.76 10.36 20.49
N SER A 94 -20.30 11.49 20.05
CA SER A 94 -19.52 12.63 19.56
C SER A 94 -18.80 13.33 20.72
N LYS A 95 -17.52 13.02 20.92
CA LYS A 95 -16.68 13.64 21.97
C LYS A 95 -16.27 15.11 21.70
N LYS A 96 -16.88 15.77 20.71
CA LYS A 96 -16.57 17.16 20.35
C LYS A 96 -17.75 18.07 20.71
N LYS A 97 -17.49 19.13 21.48
CA LYS A 97 -18.38 20.29 21.50
C LYS A 97 -18.36 20.92 20.10
N ALA A 98 -19.52 21.10 19.50
CA ALA A 98 -19.65 21.52 18.10
C ALA A 98 -19.19 22.98 17.90
N HIS A 99 -17.98 23.16 17.35
CA HIS A 99 -17.48 24.45 16.87
C HIS A 99 -16.49 24.29 15.70
N THR A 100 -16.97 23.77 14.55
CA THR A 100 -16.45 24.19 13.22
C THR A 100 -17.48 23.81 12.14
N LEU A 101 -17.80 24.75 11.24
CA LEU A 101 -18.86 24.61 10.23
C LEU A 101 -18.45 23.79 8.98
N GLU A 102 -17.42 22.94 9.08
CA GLU A 102 -16.85 22.18 7.97
C GLU A 102 -16.70 20.69 8.29
N GLU A 103 -17.77 20.08 8.82
CA GLU A 103 -17.83 18.63 8.95
C GLU A 103 -18.09 18.00 7.58
N ARG A 104 -17.04 17.46 6.94
CA ARG A 104 -17.21 16.52 5.81
C ARG A 104 -18.20 15.44 6.25
N SER A 105 -19.29 15.29 5.51
CA SER A 105 -20.39 14.34 5.77
C SER A 105 -19.95 12.88 5.60
N LYS A 106 -19.12 12.39 6.53
CA LYS A 106 -18.88 10.96 6.69
C LYS A 106 -20.16 10.33 7.21
N THR A 107 -20.89 9.64 6.34
CA THR A 107 -21.98 8.76 6.75
C THR A 107 -21.47 7.77 7.79
N HIS A 108 -21.89 7.98 9.04
CA HIS A 108 -21.37 7.22 10.18
C HIS A 108 -21.86 5.77 10.07
N LYS A 109 -20.92 4.85 9.81
CA LYS A 109 -21.19 3.44 9.54
C LYS A 109 -21.65 2.63 10.76
N ASN A 110 -21.97 3.26 11.89
CA ASN A 110 -22.20 2.63 13.19
C ASN A 110 -23.70 2.66 13.55
N THR A 111 -24.38 1.51 13.47
CA THR A 111 -25.83 1.40 13.66
C THR A 111 -26.24 1.02 15.09
N GLY A 112 -25.28 0.83 16.01
CA GLY A 112 -25.57 0.41 17.39
C GLY A 112 -26.05 -1.04 17.48
N CYS A 113 -25.66 -1.88 16.52
CA CYS A 113 -25.93 -3.31 16.45
C CYS A 113 -25.68 -4.07 17.77
N GLU A 114 -26.69 -4.80 18.23
CA GLU A 114 -26.67 -5.53 19.51
C GLU A 114 -26.02 -6.92 19.42
N PHE A 115 -25.77 -7.41 18.19
CA PHE A 115 -25.13 -8.69 17.94
C PHE A 115 -23.79 -8.81 18.66
N HIS A 116 -23.68 -9.84 19.50
CA HIS A 116 -22.43 -10.19 20.17
C HIS A 116 -22.39 -11.66 20.59
N ILE A 117 -21.15 -12.15 20.79
CA ILE A 117 -20.84 -13.53 21.14
C ILE A 117 -19.82 -13.55 22.28
N ASN A 118 -20.11 -14.38 23.27
CA ASN A 118 -19.34 -14.56 24.49
C ASN A 118 -18.58 -15.89 24.42
N PHE A 119 -17.29 -15.84 24.74
CA PHE A 119 -16.39 -16.99 24.82
C PHE A 119 -15.88 -17.17 26.23
N GLN A 120 -15.79 -18.41 26.65
CA GLN A 120 -15.21 -18.78 27.93
C GLN A 120 -14.25 -19.96 27.76
N ARG A 121 -13.01 -19.79 28.21
CA ARG A 121 -12.05 -20.89 28.38
C ARG A 121 -12.39 -21.65 29.65
N TRP A 122 -12.55 -22.96 29.52
CA TRP A 122 -12.78 -23.87 30.63
C TRP A 122 -11.43 -24.34 31.19
N LYS A 123 -11.27 -24.29 32.52
CA LYS A 123 -9.97 -24.61 33.16
C LYS A 123 -9.64 -26.11 33.17
N ASN A 124 -10.64 -26.96 32.98
CA ASN A 124 -10.50 -28.42 33.14
C ASN A 124 -9.84 -29.06 31.93
N ASP A 125 -10.14 -28.57 30.72
CA ASP A 125 -9.68 -29.08 29.43
C ASP A 125 -8.94 -28.01 28.60
N ASN A 126 -8.82 -26.79 29.12
CA ASN A 126 -8.34 -25.59 28.43
C ASN A 126 -9.09 -25.21 27.14
N GLN A 127 -10.24 -25.82 26.84
CA GLN A 127 -10.98 -25.51 25.63
C GLN A 127 -11.75 -24.19 25.75
N ILE A 128 -11.73 -23.41 24.68
CA ILE A 128 -12.49 -22.18 24.54
C ILE A 128 -13.85 -22.54 23.94
N ARG A 129 -14.95 -22.21 24.63
CA ARG A 129 -16.32 -22.56 24.18
C ARG A 129 -17.18 -21.31 24.08
N ILE A 130 -18.16 -21.34 23.16
CA ILE A 130 -19.19 -20.30 23.07
C ILE A 130 -20.14 -20.43 24.27
N SER A 131 -20.14 -19.43 25.16
CA SER A 131 -21.01 -19.38 26.35
C SER A 131 -22.33 -18.65 26.09
N GLY A 132 -22.37 -17.76 25.10
CA GLY A 132 -23.58 -17.03 24.72
C GLY A 132 -23.51 -16.43 23.32
N ILE A 133 -24.66 -16.38 22.64
CA ILE A 133 -24.84 -15.76 21.31
C ILE A 133 -26.08 -14.89 21.40
N ILE A 134 -25.99 -13.63 20.97
CA ILE A 134 -27.15 -12.80 20.64
C ILE A 134 -27.11 -12.54 19.13
N GLY A 135 -27.96 -13.25 18.38
CA GLY A 135 -27.93 -13.29 16.91
C GLY A 135 -28.61 -12.12 16.18
N LYS A 136 -29.12 -11.10 16.89
CA LYS A 136 -29.89 -10.02 16.26
C LYS A 136 -28.99 -8.90 15.71
N HIS A 137 -29.02 -8.72 14.40
CA HIS A 137 -28.42 -7.57 13.73
C HIS A 137 -29.44 -6.46 13.46
N SER A 138 -28.99 -5.20 13.52
CA SER A 138 -29.80 -4.00 13.23
C SER A 138 -29.40 -3.29 11.93
N HIS A 139 -28.74 -4.00 11.01
CA HIS A 139 -28.24 -3.45 9.75
C HIS A 139 -28.25 -4.52 8.66
N GLN A 140 -28.33 -4.07 7.41
CA GLN A 140 -28.08 -4.91 6.23
C GLN A 140 -26.63 -5.43 6.23
N MET A 141 -26.44 -6.65 5.73
CA MET A 141 -25.11 -7.23 5.52
C MET A 141 -24.44 -6.63 4.29
N SER A 142 -23.11 -6.70 4.25
CA SER A 142 -22.31 -6.17 3.15
C SER A 142 -21.75 -7.33 2.34
N GLU A 143 -22.27 -7.55 1.13
CA GLU A 143 -21.74 -8.55 0.17
C GLU A 143 -20.21 -8.44 0.04
N ASN A 144 -19.71 -7.22 -0.15
CA ASN A 144 -18.28 -6.93 -0.28
C ASN A 144 -17.63 -6.50 1.05
N ILE A 145 -17.92 -7.19 2.16
CA ILE A 145 -17.40 -6.82 3.50
C ILE A 145 -15.86 -6.75 3.54
N GLN A 146 -15.18 -7.57 2.75
CA GLN A 146 -13.72 -7.55 2.61
C GLN A 146 -13.16 -6.20 2.13
N MET A 147 -13.91 -5.46 1.30
CA MET A 147 -13.55 -4.11 0.88
C MET A 147 -13.82 -3.06 1.97
N VAL A 148 -14.82 -3.30 2.82
CA VAL A 148 -15.40 -2.28 3.72
C VAL A 148 -14.79 -2.29 5.11
N ALA A 149 -14.40 -3.46 5.63
CA ALA A 149 -13.92 -3.61 7.00
C ALA A 149 -12.43 -3.96 7.07
N SER A 150 -11.67 -3.10 7.75
CA SER A 150 -10.20 -3.18 7.83
C SER A 150 -9.64 -4.47 8.43
N GLN A 151 -10.45 -5.28 9.14
CA GLN A 151 -10.01 -6.59 9.63
C GLN A 151 -9.63 -7.55 8.50
N TYR A 152 -10.22 -7.37 7.30
CA TYR A 152 -9.97 -8.19 6.11
C TYR A 152 -8.85 -7.64 5.23
N HIS A 153 -8.27 -6.49 5.59
CA HIS A 153 -7.19 -5.84 4.82
C HIS A 153 -5.79 -6.32 5.26
N CYS A 154 -5.73 -7.32 6.13
CA CYS A 154 -4.50 -7.89 6.66
C CYS A 154 -3.79 -8.75 5.60
N LEU A 155 -2.55 -8.38 5.27
CA LEU A 155 -1.69 -9.14 4.35
C LEU A 155 -0.93 -10.22 5.13
N THR A 156 -0.86 -11.44 4.60
CA THR A 156 -0.12 -12.54 5.24
C THR A 156 1.40 -12.26 5.26
N PRO A 157 2.18 -12.90 6.15
CA PRO A 157 3.64 -12.74 6.17
C PRO A 157 4.32 -13.09 4.84
N GLU A 158 3.71 -13.97 4.05
CA GLU A 158 4.20 -14.38 2.73
C GLU A 158 3.98 -13.27 1.69
N MET A 159 2.76 -12.71 1.65
CA MET A 159 2.44 -11.55 0.81
C MET A 159 3.34 -10.35 1.13
N GLN A 160 3.66 -10.13 2.41
CA GLN A 160 4.56 -9.06 2.84
C GLN A 160 5.99 -9.28 2.31
N LYS A 161 6.51 -10.51 2.33
CA LYS A 161 7.82 -10.85 1.73
C LYS A 161 7.85 -10.65 0.21
N ASP A 162 6.78 -11.03 -0.49
CA ASP A 162 6.67 -10.79 -1.94
C ASP A 162 6.68 -9.29 -2.27
N ILE A 163 5.93 -8.48 -1.51
CA ILE A 163 5.94 -7.02 -1.64
C ILE A 163 7.34 -6.47 -1.40
N GLU A 164 8.03 -6.92 -0.36
CA GLU A 164 9.38 -6.49 -0.02
C GLU A 164 10.40 -6.81 -1.13
N LEU A 165 10.34 -8.03 -1.66
CA LEU A 165 11.16 -8.48 -2.78
C LEU A 165 10.93 -7.61 -4.02
N LEU A 166 9.68 -7.51 -4.49
CA LEU A 166 9.33 -6.78 -5.70
C LEU A 166 9.59 -5.27 -5.58
N ALA A 167 9.28 -4.67 -4.42
CA ALA A 167 9.57 -3.26 -4.15
C ALA A 167 11.08 -2.99 -4.06
N THR A 168 11.87 -3.98 -3.61
CA THR A 168 13.33 -3.89 -3.61
C THR A 168 13.93 -4.05 -4.99
N SER A 169 13.32 -4.86 -5.85
CA SER A 169 13.60 -4.95 -7.29
C SER A 169 13.09 -3.75 -8.12
N SER A 170 12.63 -2.67 -7.48
CA SER A 170 12.14 -1.43 -8.13
C SER A 170 10.90 -1.62 -9.02
N VAL A 171 10.12 -2.69 -8.81
CA VAL A 171 8.86 -2.93 -9.52
C VAL A 171 7.82 -1.88 -9.10
N HIS A 172 7.06 -1.37 -10.07
CA HIS A 172 6.02 -0.37 -9.80
C HIS A 172 4.86 -0.96 -8.99
N THR A 173 4.35 -0.22 -8.00
CA THR A 173 3.34 -0.72 -7.04
C THR A 173 2.09 -1.30 -7.70
N GLY A 174 1.62 -0.73 -8.83
CA GLY A 174 0.49 -1.28 -9.57
C GLY A 174 0.76 -2.68 -10.13
N ALA A 175 1.98 -2.95 -10.59
CA ALA A 175 2.39 -4.28 -11.04
C ALA A 175 2.55 -5.26 -9.86
N ILE A 176 3.03 -4.78 -8.70
CA ILE A 176 3.08 -5.57 -7.46
C ILE A 176 1.66 -6.04 -7.07
N ILE A 177 0.68 -5.12 -7.06
CA ILE A 177 -0.73 -5.46 -6.78
C ILE A 177 -1.23 -6.53 -7.77
N ASN A 178 -0.97 -6.35 -9.07
CA ASN A 178 -1.40 -7.31 -10.10
C ASN A 178 -0.79 -8.72 -9.89
N VAL A 179 0.50 -8.80 -9.57
CA VAL A 179 1.19 -10.06 -9.26
C VAL A 179 0.61 -10.73 -8.02
N LEU A 180 0.31 -9.96 -6.96
CA LEU A 180 -0.32 -10.51 -5.75
C LEU A 180 -1.72 -11.06 -6.05
N THR A 181 -2.55 -10.35 -6.82
CA THR A 181 -3.90 -10.80 -7.17
C THR A 181 -3.90 -12.12 -7.94
N HIS A 182 -2.90 -12.33 -8.82
CA HIS A 182 -2.75 -13.61 -9.53
C HIS A 182 -2.16 -14.71 -8.65
N LYS A 183 -1.27 -14.39 -7.71
CA LYS A 183 -0.62 -15.37 -6.81
C LYS A 183 -1.51 -15.80 -5.64
N TYR A 184 -2.43 -14.94 -5.21
CA TYR A 184 -3.32 -15.14 -4.06
C TYR A 184 -4.79 -14.88 -4.44
N PRO A 185 -5.39 -15.69 -5.33
CA PRO A 185 -6.73 -15.44 -5.86
C PRO A 185 -7.83 -15.44 -4.78
N ASP A 186 -7.69 -16.26 -3.74
CA ASP A 186 -8.68 -16.41 -2.66
C ASP A 186 -8.63 -15.27 -1.62
N GLN A 187 -7.68 -14.34 -1.74
CA GLN A 187 -7.43 -13.30 -0.74
C GLN A 187 -7.61 -11.90 -1.34
N TYR A 188 -8.60 -11.15 -0.83
CA TYR A 188 -8.75 -9.75 -1.20
C TYR A 188 -7.53 -8.92 -0.79
N ILE A 189 -6.92 -8.26 -1.77
CA ILE A 189 -5.76 -7.38 -1.60
C ILE A 189 -6.22 -5.93 -1.62
N HIS A 190 -6.30 -5.32 -0.45
CA HIS A 190 -6.60 -3.90 -0.34
C HIS A 190 -5.38 -3.07 -0.78
N ALA A 191 -5.48 -2.41 -1.94
CA ALA A 191 -4.37 -1.69 -2.59
C ALA A 191 -3.60 -0.74 -1.65
N CYS A 192 -4.29 0.00 -0.78
CA CYS A 192 -3.65 0.94 0.15
C CYS A 192 -2.68 0.25 1.12
N CYS A 193 -2.90 -1.02 1.48
CA CYS A 193 -1.97 -1.78 2.33
C CYS A 193 -0.64 -2.02 1.60
N VAL A 194 -0.70 -2.38 0.31
CA VAL A 194 0.49 -2.55 -0.54
C VAL A 194 1.22 -1.21 -0.72
N TYR A 195 0.49 -0.13 -1.02
CA TYR A 195 1.07 1.21 -1.09
C TYR A 195 1.77 1.61 0.21
N ASN A 196 1.16 1.41 1.38
CA ASN A 196 1.75 1.75 2.67
C ASN A 196 3.06 1.00 2.93
N ILE A 197 3.11 -0.31 2.64
CA ILE A 197 4.33 -1.12 2.78
C ILE A 197 5.43 -0.60 1.84
N VAL A 198 5.11 -0.39 0.55
CA VAL A 198 6.07 0.12 -0.43
C VAL A 198 6.59 1.51 -0.05
N GLN A 199 5.74 2.38 0.50
CA GLN A 199 6.16 3.70 0.98
C GLN A 199 7.05 3.61 2.22
N ASN A 200 6.79 2.69 3.15
CA ASN A 200 7.67 2.45 4.29
C ASN A 200 9.06 1.97 3.84
N ILE A 201 9.14 0.99 2.93
CA ILE A 201 10.41 0.50 2.36
C ILE A 201 11.18 1.64 1.66
N LYS A 202 10.47 2.49 0.90
CA LYS A 202 11.06 3.67 0.24
C LYS A 202 11.56 4.70 1.28
N ALA A 203 10.79 4.95 2.33
CA ALA A 203 11.17 5.87 3.41
C ALA A 203 12.37 5.36 4.22
N GLU A 204 12.49 4.06 4.45
CA GLU A 204 13.63 3.45 5.13
C GLU A 204 14.91 3.53 4.28
N LYS A 205 14.82 3.23 2.97
CA LYS A 205 15.91 3.51 2.02
C LYS A 205 16.24 5.01 1.94
N GLY A 206 15.22 5.87 2.06
CA GLY A 206 15.34 7.32 2.13
C GLY A 206 16.06 7.84 3.38
N LYS A 207 15.93 7.16 4.53
CA LYS A 207 16.66 7.51 5.77
C LYS A 207 18.18 7.32 5.65
N LEU A 208 18.65 6.44 4.77
CA LEU A 208 20.07 6.36 4.39
C LEU A 208 20.49 7.43 3.36
N SER A 209 19.54 8.08 2.69
CA SER A 209 19.78 9.05 1.62
C SER A 209 20.04 10.47 2.14
N ASN A 210 21.01 10.61 3.03
CA ASN A 210 21.56 11.93 3.35
C ASN A 210 22.40 12.42 2.16
N ALA A 211 22.13 13.61 1.64
CA ALA A 211 22.96 14.23 0.59
C ALA A 211 24.44 14.33 1.02
N GLY A 212 24.69 14.53 2.32
CA GLY A 212 26.02 14.47 2.92
C GLY A 212 26.70 13.10 2.85
N ALA A 213 25.97 11.98 2.69
CA ALA A 213 26.56 10.66 2.45
C ALA A 213 27.08 10.53 1.02
N ALA A 214 26.34 11.03 0.03
CA ALA A 214 26.80 11.09 -1.36
C ALA A 214 28.05 11.99 -1.51
N TYR A 215 28.05 13.16 -0.86
CA TYR A 215 29.22 14.03 -0.78
C TYR A 215 30.42 13.35 -0.10
N LYS A 216 30.23 12.68 1.05
CA LYS A 216 31.29 11.93 1.73
C LYS A 216 31.89 10.82 0.86
N GLU A 217 31.08 10.09 0.10
CA GLU A 217 31.55 9.06 -0.83
C GLU A 217 32.37 9.65 -1.99
N LEU A 218 31.95 10.77 -2.56
CA LEU A 218 32.74 11.49 -3.58
C LEU A 218 34.07 12.01 -3.01
N MET A 219 34.07 12.53 -1.78
CA MET A 219 35.29 12.97 -1.09
C MET A 219 36.23 11.81 -0.76
N ARG A 220 35.70 10.63 -0.40
CA ARG A 220 36.50 9.39 -0.24
C ARG A 220 37.17 9.00 -1.55
N ARG A 221 36.43 8.98 -2.67
CA ARG A 221 36.99 8.70 -4.00
C ARG A 221 38.08 9.70 -4.42
N LYS A 222 37.92 10.98 -4.07
CA LYS A 222 38.92 12.04 -4.30
C LYS A 222 40.20 11.85 -3.49
N GLN A 223 40.14 11.19 -2.33
CA GLN A 223 41.32 10.81 -1.55
C GLN A 223 42.01 9.56 -2.11
N GLU A 224 41.23 8.57 -2.57
CA GLU A 224 41.75 7.29 -3.09
C GLU A 224 42.30 7.39 -4.51
N THR A 225 41.74 8.27 -5.35
CA THR A 225 42.17 8.50 -6.73
C THR A 225 42.42 10.00 -6.92
N PRO A 226 43.69 10.44 -6.93
CA PRO A 226 44.05 11.81 -7.28
C PRO A 226 43.49 12.20 -8.65
N GLY A 227 43.02 13.45 -8.79
CA GLY A 227 42.46 13.97 -10.04
C GLY A 227 40.93 13.94 -10.15
N TRP A 228 40.19 13.45 -9.14
CA TRP A 228 38.74 13.72 -9.07
C TRP A 228 38.48 15.20 -8.77
N PHE A 229 37.68 15.83 -9.62
CA PHE A 229 37.07 17.10 -9.30
C PHE A 229 35.75 16.84 -8.55
N VAL A 230 35.59 17.52 -7.41
CA VAL A 230 34.36 17.52 -6.62
C VAL A 230 34.28 18.92 -6.02
N ASP A 231 33.17 19.61 -6.30
CA ASP A 231 32.80 20.90 -5.74
C ASP A 231 31.36 20.82 -5.19
N ALA A 232 31.12 21.49 -4.07
CA ALA A 232 29.88 21.38 -3.32
C ALA A 232 29.53 22.69 -2.61
N LYS A 233 28.34 23.22 -2.92
CA LYS A 233 27.78 24.44 -2.33
C LYS A 233 26.77 24.07 -1.26
N PHE A 234 26.99 24.56 -0.04
CA PHE A 234 26.08 24.37 1.10
C PHE A 234 25.57 25.72 1.60
N GLU A 235 24.33 25.76 2.12
CA GLU A 235 23.71 26.97 2.64
C GLU A 235 22.90 26.72 3.93
N GLY A 236 22.78 27.77 4.74
CA GLY A 236 22.02 27.79 5.99
C GLY A 236 22.69 27.07 7.16
N SER A 237 22.13 27.26 8.36
CA SER A 237 22.63 26.70 9.63
C SER A 237 22.61 25.16 9.71
N TYR A 238 21.91 24.51 8.79
CA TYR A 238 21.79 23.05 8.71
C TYR A 238 22.68 22.42 7.61
N ASN A 239 23.53 23.21 6.94
CA ASN A 239 24.37 22.78 5.81
C ASN A 239 23.55 22.06 4.72
N HIS A 240 22.49 22.71 4.22
CA HIS A 240 21.68 22.16 3.14
C HIS A 240 22.48 22.18 1.83
N LEU A 241 22.47 21.07 1.08
CA LEU A 241 23.20 20.97 -0.18
C LEU A 241 22.45 21.72 -1.29
N MET A 242 23.04 22.81 -1.78
CA MET A 242 22.48 23.65 -2.85
C MET A 242 22.99 23.26 -4.23
N GLY A 243 24.22 22.74 -4.30
CA GLY A 243 24.85 22.30 -5.53
C GLY A 243 25.94 21.26 -5.26
N LEU A 244 26.07 20.25 -6.11
CA LEU A 244 27.14 19.26 -6.05
C LEU A 244 27.56 18.88 -7.47
N LEU A 245 28.77 19.25 -7.86
CA LEU A 245 29.38 18.98 -9.16
C LEU A 245 30.53 17.99 -8.98
N TRP A 246 30.61 16.96 -9.83
CA TRP A 246 31.76 16.05 -9.83
C TRP A 246 32.17 15.61 -11.24
N LEU A 247 33.48 15.40 -11.40
CA LEU A 247 34.12 14.84 -12.58
C LEU A 247 35.17 13.82 -12.14
N HIS A 248 35.15 12.63 -12.75
CA HIS A 248 36.21 11.64 -12.65
C HIS A 248 37.44 12.11 -13.47
N PRO A 249 38.70 11.81 -13.11
CA PRO A 249 39.89 12.30 -13.82
C PRO A 249 39.83 12.08 -15.36
N LYS A 250 39.53 10.85 -15.81
CA LYS A 250 39.28 10.54 -17.24
C LYS A 250 38.27 11.45 -17.95
N GLN A 251 37.27 11.98 -17.23
CA GLN A 251 36.28 12.89 -17.80
C GLN A 251 36.85 14.30 -17.98
N ILE A 252 37.77 14.72 -17.09
CA ILE A 252 38.54 15.96 -17.20
C ILE A 252 39.51 15.86 -18.40
N ASP A 253 40.14 14.69 -18.59
CA ASP A 253 41.00 14.42 -19.76
C ASP A 253 40.19 14.56 -21.07
N ILE A 254 39.00 13.92 -21.14
CA ILE A 254 38.09 14.01 -22.29
C ILE A 254 37.64 15.46 -22.53
N TRP A 255 37.21 16.17 -21.49
CA TRP A 255 36.84 17.59 -21.56
C TRP A 255 37.98 18.46 -22.11
N SER A 256 39.23 18.19 -21.69
CA SER A 256 40.40 18.95 -22.12
C SER A 256 40.76 18.74 -23.61
N CYS A 257 40.28 17.65 -24.21
CA CYS A 257 40.50 17.32 -25.63
C CYS A 257 39.29 17.62 -26.54
N PHE A 258 38.06 17.61 -26.02
CA PHE A 258 36.82 17.62 -26.81
C PHE A 258 35.77 18.58 -26.24
N TYR A 259 36.09 19.87 -26.19
CA TYR A 259 35.18 20.92 -25.69
C TYR A 259 34.42 21.67 -26.80
N ASP A 260 34.63 21.32 -28.08
CA ASP A 260 34.04 22.02 -29.23
C ASP A 260 32.51 21.88 -29.32
N ILE A 261 31.98 20.72 -28.91
CA ILE A 261 30.54 20.41 -28.93
C ILE A 261 30.15 19.93 -27.54
N MET A 262 29.33 20.75 -26.87
CA MET A 262 28.83 20.49 -25.52
C MET A 262 27.31 20.41 -25.50
N LEU A 263 26.80 19.31 -24.94
CA LEU A 263 25.38 19.06 -24.70
C LEU A 263 25.12 19.06 -23.20
N LEU A 264 24.09 19.79 -22.79
CA LEU A 264 23.55 19.78 -21.43
C LEU A 264 22.18 19.10 -21.48
N ASP A 265 21.96 18.12 -20.61
CA ASP A 265 20.64 17.54 -20.38
C ASP A 265 20.28 17.67 -18.90
N THR A 266 19.08 18.19 -18.62
CA THR A 266 18.60 18.45 -17.27
C THR A 266 17.36 17.60 -17.00
N THR A 267 17.51 16.67 -16.06
CA THR A 267 16.39 15.84 -15.64
C THR A 267 15.69 16.47 -14.44
N CYS A 268 14.35 16.48 -14.49
CA CYS A 268 13.51 17.00 -13.40
C CYS A 268 13.79 16.30 -12.06
N LYS A 269 13.23 16.83 -10.97
CA LYS A 269 13.47 16.43 -9.56
C LYS A 269 12.95 15.03 -9.15
N THR A 270 13.14 14.03 -10.00
CA THR A 270 12.71 12.63 -9.82
C THR A 270 13.75 11.78 -9.10
N ASN A 271 14.99 12.26 -8.95
CA ASN A 271 16.02 11.55 -8.19
C ASN A 271 15.80 11.66 -6.66
N ARG A 272 16.47 10.77 -5.92
CA ARG A 272 16.35 10.61 -4.46
C ARG A 272 16.69 11.85 -3.61
N PHE A 273 17.31 12.87 -4.21
CA PHE A 273 17.69 14.11 -3.53
C PHE A 273 16.69 15.25 -3.77
N ASN A 274 15.68 15.07 -4.63
CA ASN A 274 14.73 16.11 -5.05
C ASN A 274 15.43 17.36 -5.64
N MET A 275 16.59 17.15 -6.26
CA MET A 275 17.38 18.15 -6.98
C MET A 275 17.24 17.91 -8.49
N ILE A 276 17.47 18.91 -9.33
CA ILE A 276 17.65 18.71 -10.77
C ILE A 276 19.00 18.02 -10.95
N MET A 277 19.05 16.98 -11.79
CA MET A 277 20.32 16.36 -12.18
C MET A 277 20.66 16.82 -13.59
N CYS A 278 21.73 17.62 -13.67
CA CYS A 278 22.33 18.10 -14.90
C CYS A 278 23.47 17.14 -15.30
N VAL A 279 23.40 16.58 -16.50
CA VAL A 279 24.50 15.82 -17.10
C VAL A 279 25.11 16.61 -18.24
N VAL A 280 26.44 16.63 -18.26
CA VAL A 280 27.23 17.38 -19.24
C VAL A 280 27.93 16.37 -20.13
N VAL A 281 27.65 16.39 -21.43
CA VAL A 281 28.07 15.40 -22.41
C VAL A 281 28.79 16.12 -23.55
N CYS A 282 29.98 15.67 -23.91
CA CYS A 282 30.68 16.14 -25.11
C CYS A 282 30.57 15.11 -26.25
N VAL A 283 31.01 15.48 -27.44
CA VAL A 283 31.14 14.57 -28.59
C VAL A 283 32.62 14.42 -28.94
N ASP A 284 33.12 13.19 -29.00
CA ASP A 284 34.52 12.92 -29.37
C ASP A 284 34.75 12.92 -30.89
N ASN A 285 36.02 12.80 -31.31
CA ASN A 285 36.43 12.73 -32.72
C ASN A 285 35.91 11.50 -33.49
N HIS A 286 35.17 10.60 -32.84
CA HIS A 286 34.50 9.45 -33.44
C HIS A 286 32.97 9.60 -33.41
N ASN A 287 32.45 10.81 -33.17
CA ASN A 287 31.04 11.14 -33.01
C ASN A 287 30.34 10.37 -31.86
N ARG A 288 31.08 9.99 -30.81
CA ARG A 288 30.52 9.30 -29.64
C ARG A 288 30.22 10.31 -28.52
N SER A 289 29.04 10.18 -27.94
CA SER A 289 28.64 10.95 -26.75
C SER A 289 29.42 10.47 -25.52
N CYS A 290 30.19 11.37 -24.90
CA CYS A 290 30.98 11.09 -23.70
C CYS A 290 30.50 11.95 -22.53
N LEU A 291 30.06 11.32 -21.43
CA LEU A 291 29.73 12.04 -20.19
C LEU A 291 30.99 12.65 -19.59
N VAL A 292 31.05 13.98 -19.47
CA VAL A 292 32.20 14.72 -18.94
C VAL A 292 31.97 15.33 -17.56
N ALA A 293 30.73 15.65 -17.19
CA ALA A 293 30.43 16.06 -15.82
C ALA A 293 29.01 15.65 -15.39
N THR A 294 28.78 15.65 -14.08
CA THR A 294 27.43 15.51 -13.53
C THR A 294 27.28 16.45 -12.34
N ALA A 295 26.15 17.13 -12.28
CA ALA A 295 25.79 18.05 -11.21
C ALA A 295 24.39 17.75 -10.66
N LEU A 296 24.22 17.96 -9.36
CA LEU A 296 22.91 18.12 -8.71
C LEU A 296 22.76 19.60 -8.34
N ILE A 297 21.65 20.22 -8.76
CA ILE A 297 21.34 21.65 -8.52
C ILE A 297 19.92 21.82 -7.99
N ILE A 298 19.68 22.84 -7.15
CA ILE A 298 18.36 23.07 -6.56
C ILE A 298 17.32 23.66 -7.52
N ASP A 299 17.74 24.47 -8.48
CA ASP A 299 16.88 25.17 -9.44
C ASP A 299 17.62 25.46 -10.75
N GLU A 300 16.89 25.95 -11.75
CA GLU A 300 17.42 26.29 -13.08
C GLU A 300 17.73 27.80 -13.21
N GLN A 301 18.16 28.44 -12.12
CA GLN A 301 18.55 29.85 -12.17
C GLN A 301 19.98 30.03 -12.70
N LYS A 302 20.22 31.13 -13.42
CA LYS A 302 21.56 31.50 -13.94
C LYS A 302 22.65 31.68 -12.86
N ALA A 303 22.26 31.85 -11.59
CA ALA A 303 23.20 31.92 -10.47
C ALA A 303 23.56 30.54 -9.86
N THR A 304 22.89 29.48 -10.34
CA THR A 304 23.02 28.08 -9.90
C THR A 304 23.67 27.21 -11.00
N PHE A 305 23.50 27.59 -12.27
CA PHE A 305 24.15 27.01 -13.45
C PHE A 305 25.54 27.62 -13.74
#